data_AF-A0A8J6M968-F1
#
_entry.id   AF-A0A8J6M968-F1
#
_cell.length_a   1.000
_cell.length_b   1.000
_cell.length_c   1.000
_cell.angle_alpha   90.00
_cell.angle_beta   90.00
_cell.angle_gamma   90.00
#
_symmetry.space_group_name_H-M   'P 1'
#
loop_
_entity.id
_entity.type
_entity.pdbx_description
1 polymer ?
#
loop_
_entity_poly.entity_id
_entity_poly.type
_entity_poly.pdbx_seq_one_letter_code
_entity_poly.pdbx_strand_id
1 'polypeptide(L)'
;MSIELQTKTRSRILIVDDSGMNRMMLSELLEDRYDILEASNGAEALSLIRQNLSSLDLVLLDIVMPELDGFGVLANMKKRRWLEVIPVIMISSEGDSASIERAFNLGASDYIQRPYKGFLIHRRIINILGLFQRQRRLMGLVEEQVYENEKNSRMMIDVLGHIVEFRNGESGMHIHHIQVITKLLLHHLVEMTDAYSLSESDIAMYSTASALHDIGKISIDGDILNKPGRLTPEEFEIIKTHALIGAEMLEQLPFYSDNPLIHAAYEICRWHHERYDGRGYPDGLKGEEIPISAQVTALADVYDALTSVRCYKAAIPHEKAMEMILDGQCGAFNPLLLQCLKDVQYQVADAMRSDGAQEEPDRQAVLRTTEELLEQAPGEHVLSQVKLLEQERLRQEFFTAGVQEIQFIYDAELKTTAILKGADQLGTGEVVVNWADQDQSFLGPENMELIQKKVRAATPEQPEVHLRCLLCGRNGALHWQTILLRVLFTEQGGKPVYTSLLGRILAPEQEPGLPSAGKVTDQCDSDDQLQA
;
A
#
# COMPACT_ATOMS: atom_id res chain seq x y z
N MET A 1 12.81 -26.46 -14.59
CA MET A 1 12.43 -27.49 -15.59
C MET A 1 11.30 -28.31 -14.99
N SER A 2 10.07 -28.03 -15.42
CA SER A 2 8.87 -28.91 -15.35
C SER A 2 7.74 -28.11 -15.99
N ILE A 3 7.59 -28.22 -17.30
CA ILE A 3 6.39 -27.75 -18.01
C ILE A 3 5.33 -28.79 -17.70
N GLU A 4 4.40 -28.47 -16.80
CA GLU A 4 3.18 -29.25 -16.63
C GLU A 4 2.42 -29.23 -17.96
N LEU A 5 2.38 -30.39 -18.60
CA LEU A 5 1.54 -30.67 -19.74
C LEU A 5 0.07 -30.52 -19.29
N GLN A 6 -0.50 -29.34 -19.49
CA GLN A 6 -1.95 -29.15 -19.42
C GLN A 6 -2.60 -30.22 -20.29
N THR A 7 -3.39 -31.08 -19.67
CA THR A 7 -4.19 -32.11 -20.32
C THR A 7 -5.04 -31.47 -21.40
N LYS A 8 -4.74 -31.77 -22.66
CA LYS A 8 -5.41 -31.20 -23.84
C LYS A 8 -6.83 -31.77 -23.91
N THR A 9 -7.79 -31.12 -23.25
CA THR A 9 -9.22 -31.40 -23.44
C THR A 9 -9.54 -31.24 -24.93
N ARG A 10 -10.16 -32.26 -25.53
CA ARG A 10 -10.60 -32.18 -26.93
C ARG A 10 -11.62 -31.06 -27.05
N SER A 11 -11.48 -30.22 -28.08
CA SER A 11 -12.45 -29.14 -28.31
C SER A 11 -13.82 -29.74 -28.61
N ARG A 12 -14.86 -29.14 -28.03
CA ARG A 12 -16.23 -29.65 -28.14
C ARG A 12 -16.98 -28.92 -29.25
N ILE A 13 -17.55 -29.67 -30.19
CA ILE A 13 -18.29 -29.13 -31.35
C ILE A 13 -19.74 -29.61 -31.28
N LEU A 14 -20.68 -28.67 -31.42
CA LEU A 14 -22.10 -28.97 -31.54
C LEU A 14 -22.48 -29.00 -33.03
N ILE A 15 -23.03 -30.10 -33.50
CA ILE A 15 -23.56 -30.27 -34.84
C ILE A 15 -25.09 -30.17 -34.77
N VAL A 16 -25.66 -29.22 -35.51
CA VAL A 16 -27.10 -28.97 -35.54
C VAL A 16 -27.59 -29.10 -36.98
N ASP A 17 -28.38 -30.16 -37.23
CA ASP A 17 -28.93 -30.47 -38.55
C ASP A 17 -30.17 -31.36 -38.34
N ASP A 18 -31.23 -31.17 -39.12
CA ASP A 18 -32.47 -31.94 -38.98
C ASP A 18 -32.31 -33.38 -39.50
N SER A 19 -31.45 -33.58 -40.50
CA SER A 19 -31.15 -34.88 -41.08
C SER A 19 -30.15 -35.67 -40.24
N GLY A 20 -30.60 -36.80 -39.68
CA GLY A 20 -29.73 -37.72 -38.94
C GLY A 20 -28.56 -38.27 -39.76
N MET A 21 -28.71 -38.39 -41.09
CA MET A 21 -27.63 -38.83 -41.97
C MET A 21 -26.52 -37.78 -42.05
N ASN A 22 -26.88 -36.49 -42.12
CA ASN A 22 -25.91 -35.39 -42.18
C ASN A 22 -25.14 -35.28 -40.86
N ARG A 23 -25.84 -35.41 -39.72
CA ARG A 23 -25.20 -35.44 -38.40
C ARG A 23 -24.22 -36.60 -38.30
N MET A 24 -24.65 -37.82 -38.62
CA MET A 24 -23.78 -39.00 -38.62
C MET A 24 -22.52 -38.80 -39.47
N MET A 25 -22.67 -38.30 -40.71
CA MET A 25 -21.53 -38.04 -41.59
C MET A 25 -20.56 -36.99 -41.03
N LEU A 26 -21.07 -35.88 -40.48
CA LEU A 26 -20.23 -34.85 -39.87
C LEU A 26 -19.58 -35.32 -38.57
N SER A 27 -20.28 -36.13 -37.78
CA SER A 27 -19.77 -36.76 -36.55
C SER A 27 -18.62 -37.71 -36.89
N GLU A 28 -18.80 -38.64 -37.84
CA GLU A 28 -17.73 -39.55 -38.31
C GLU A 28 -16.52 -38.79 -38.87
N LEU A 29 -16.75 -37.66 -39.55
CA LEU A 29 -15.66 -36.83 -40.06
C LEU A 29 -14.83 -36.20 -38.91
N LEU A 30 -15.46 -35.86 -37.78
CA LEU A 30 -14.88 -34.99 -36.75
C LEU A 30 -14.51 -35.69 -35.43
N GLU A 31 -15.07 -36.86 -35.14
CA GLU A 31 -14.93 -37.59 -33.86
C GLU A 31 -13.48 -37.96 -33.50
N ASP A 32 -12.61 -38.11 -34.51
CA ASP A 32 -11.19 -38.41 -34.31
C ASP A 32 -10.44 -37.31 -33.55
N ARG A 33 -10.92 -36.05 -33.62
CA ARG A 33 -10.22 -34.88 -33.09
C ARG A 33 -11.01 -34.06 -32.08
N TYR A 34 -12.34 -34.17 -32.10
CA TYR A 34 -13.24 -33.31 -31.36
C TYR A 34 -14.28 -34.13 -30.60
N ASP A 35 -14.74 -33.58 -29.48
CA ASP A 35 -15.87 -34.15 -28.76
C ASP A 35 -17.15 -33.61 -29.39
N ILE A 36 -18.01 -34.50 -29.89
CA ILE A 36 -19.18 -34.11 -30.67
C ILE A 36 -20.44 -34.14 -29.80
N LEU A 37 -21.20 -33.04 -29.86
CA LEU A 37 -22.59 -32.97 -29.43
C LEU A 37 -23.48 -32.86 -30.68
N GLU A 38 -24.68 -33.42 -30.62
CA GLU A 38 -25.64 -33.36 -31.72
C GLU A 38 -26.95 -32.74 -31.26
N ALA A 39 -27.59 -31.98 -32.14
CA ALA A 39 -28.95 -31.49 -31.99
C ALA A 39 -29.72 -31.65 -33.30
N SER A 40 -31.00 -32.00 -33.19
CA SER A 40 -31.89 -32.27 -34.31
C SER A 40 -32.71 -31.06 -34.78
N ASN A 41 -32.75 -29.98 -34.00
CA ASN A 41 -33.46 -28.75 -34.33
C ASN A 41 -32.88 -27.56 -33.56
N GLY A 42 -33.29 -26.34 -33.92
CA GLY A 42 -32.77 -25.12 -33.29
C GLY A 42 -33.16 -24.94 -31.82
N ALA A 43 -34.29 -25.48 -31.36
CA ALA A 43 -34.71 -25.36 -29.95
C ALA A 43 -33.82 -26.22 -29.03
N GLU A 44 -33.55 -27.46 -29.44
CA GLU A 44 -32.60 -28.35 -28.79
C GLU A 44 -31.18 -27.75 -28.79
N ALA A 45 -30.75 -27.18 -29.92
CA ALA A 45 -29.45 -26.52 -30.02
C ALA A 45 -29.29 -25.38 -28.99
N LEU A 46 -30.28 -24.50 -28.87
CA LEU A 46 -30.24 -23.41 -27.89
C LEU A 46 -30.22 -23.92 -26.44
N SER A 47 -30.88 -25.05 -26.16
CA SER A 47 -30.83 -25.70 -24.85
C SER A 47 -29.43 -26.23 -24.55
N LEU A 48 -28.82 -26.95 -25.50
CA LEU A 48 -27.48 -27.51 -25.34
C LEU A 48 -26.39 -26.44 -25.23
N ILE A 49 -26.47 -25.38 -26.04
CA ILE A 49 -25.56 -24.23 -25.95
C ILE A 49 -25.65 -23.60 -24.56
N ARG A 50 -26.88 -23.40 -24.04
CA ARG A 50 -27.08 -22.83 -22.70
C ARG A 50 -26.47 -23.71 -21.60
N GLN A 51 -26.63 -25.03 -21.70
CA GLN A 51 -26.10 -25.98 -20.71
C GLN A 51 -24.57 -26.12 -20.77
N ASN A 52 -23.96 -25.84 -21.92
CA ASN A 52 -22.54 -26.10 -22.18
C ASN A 52 -21.72 -24.84 -22.51
N LEU A 53 -22.21 -23.64 -22.16
CA LEU A 53 -21.66 -22.35 -22.61
C LEU A 53 -20.15 -22.21 -22.39
N SER A 54 -19.63 -22.71 -21.25
CA SER A 54 -18.21 -22.62 -20.90
C SER A 54 -17.33 -23.72 -21.53
N SER A 55 -17.94 -24.77 -22.09
CA SER A 55 -17.23 -25.97 -22.58
C SER A 55 -17.37 -26.18 -24.09
N LEU A 56 -18.30 -25.48 -24.74
CA LEU A 56 -18.56 -25.59 -26.16
C LEU A 56 -17.65 -24.63 -26.94
N ASP A 57 -16.88 -25.14 -27.89
CA ASP A 57 -15.88 -24.35 -28.63
C ASP A 57 -16.34 -23.94 -30.04
N LEU A 58 -17.33 -24.62 -30.62
CA LEU A 58 -17.83 -24.30 -31.97
C LEU A 58 -19.22 -24.91 -32.21
N VAL A 59 -20.04 -24.23 -33.01
CA VAL A 59 -21.32 -24.77 -33.52
C VAL A 59 -21.27 -24.88 -35.04
N LEU A 60 -21.58 -26.07 -35.57
CA LEU A 60 -21.92 -26.29 -36.97
C LEU A 60 -23.44 -26.28 -37.09
N LEU A 61 -23.97 -25.32 -37.86
CA LEU A 61 -25.41 -25.03 -37.86
C LEU A 61 -25.98 -25.10 -39.26
N ASP A 62 -26.93 -25.99 -39.48
CA ASP A 62 -27.74 -25.98 -40.70
C ASP A 62 -28.75 -24.83 -40.70
N ILE A 63 -29.15 -24.38 -41.89
CA ILE A 63 -30.15 -23.32 -42.03
C ILE A 63 -31.57 -23.88 -41.92
N VAL A 64 -31.85 -24.98 -42.62
CA VAL A 64 -33.21 -25.44 -42.89
C VAL A 64 -33.56 -26.54 -41.89
N MET A 65 -34.19 -26.14 -40.80
CA MET A 65 -34.58 -27.07 -39.73
C MET A 65 -36.02 -26.81 -39.29
N PRO A 66 -36.74 -27.83 -38.80
CA PRO A 66 -38.09 -27.65 -38.27
C PRO A 66 -38.07 -26.82 -36.99
N GLU A 67 -39.22 -26.20 -36.71
CA GLU A 67 -39.47 -25.32 -35.55
C GLU A 67 -38.65 -24.02 -35.60
N LEU A 68 -37.37 -24.08 -35.21
CA LEU A 68 -36.46 -22.95 -35.19
C LEU A 68 -35.32 -23.18 -36.19
N ASP A 69 -35.28 -22.35 -37.22
CA ASP A 69 -34.27 -22.38 -38.28
C ASP A 69 -32.90 -21.87 -37.80
N GLY A 70 -31.85 -22.11 -38.59
CA GLY A 70 -30.48 -21.72 -38.24
C GLY A 70 -30.32 -20.20 -38.07
N PHE A 71 -31.05 -19.40 -38.84
CA PHE A 71 -31.07 -17.95 -38.67
C PHE A 71 -31.71 -17.53 -37.34
N GLY A 72 -32.79 -18.21 -36.92
CA GLY A 72 -33.43 -18.02 -35.63
C GLY A 72 -32.50 -18.37 -34.47
N VAL A 73 -31.72 -19.45 -34.58
CA VAL A 73 -30.67 -19.79 -33.60
C VAL A 73 -29.62 -18.70 -33.52
N LEU A 74 -29.04 -18.27 -34.65
CA LEU A 74 -28.05 -17.18 -34.70
C LEU A 74 -28.58 -15.88 -34.08
N ALA A 75 -29.81 -15.49 -34.40
CA ALA A 75 -30.43 -14.28 -33.83
C ALA A 75 -30.57 -14.37 -32.31
N ASN A 76 -30.93 -15.54 -31.77
CA ASN A 76 -30.99 -15.78 -30.33
C ASN A 76 -29.61 -15.74 -29.68
N MET A 77 -28.59 -16.33 -30.31
CA MET A 77 -27.21 -16.28 -29.82
C MET A 77 -26.68 -14.84 -29.81
N LYS A 78 -26.93 -14.05 -30.86
CA LYS A 78 -26.55 -12.65 -30.96
C LYS A 78 -27.18 -11.80 -29.85
N LYS A 79 -28.49 -11.95 -29.63
CA LYS A 79 -29.22 -11.22 -28.57
C LYS A 79 -28.67 -11.50 -27.17
N ARG A 80 -28.18 -12.72 -26.94
CA ARG A 80 -27.59 -13.16 -25.66
C ARG A 80 -26.07 -13.00 -25.60
N ARG A 81 -25.44 -12.39 -26.62
CA ARG A 81 -23.98 -12.23 -26.77
C ARG A 81 -23.18 -13.54 -26.76
N TRP A 82 -23.81 -14.68 -27.05
CA TRP A 82 -23.12 -15.97 -27.09
C TRP A 82 -22.14 -16.10 -28.26
N LEU A 83 -22.38 -15.36 -29.35
CA LEU A 83 -21.49 -15.33 -30.53
C LEU A 83 -20.13 -14.68 -30.24
N GLU A 84 -20.00 -13.93 -29.15
CA GLU A 84 -18.71 -13.34 -28.73
C GLU A 84 -17.76 -14.41 -28.17
N VAL A 85 -18.32 -15.53 -27.69
CA VAL A 85 -17.57 -16.60 -27.01
C VAL A 85 -17.53 -17.88 -27.86
N ILE A 86 -18.61 -18.18 -28.59
CA ILE A 86 -18.76 -19.42 -29.35
C ILE A 86 -18.91 -19.10 -30.85
N PRO A 87 -17.94 -19.47 -31.70
CA PRO A 87 -18.06 -19.31 -33.14
C PRO A 87 -19.11 -20.25 -33.72
N VAL A 88 -19.82 -19.76 -34.73
CA VAL A 88 -20.83 -20.53 -35.48
C VAL A 88 -20.43 -20.59 -36.95
N ILE A 89 -20.33 -21.79 -37.50
CA ILE A 89 -20.15 -22.03 -38.92
C ILE A 89 -21.48 -22.54 -39.48
N MET A 90 -22.04 -21.82 -40.44
CA MET A 90 -23.25 -22.27 -41.13
C MET A 90 -22.89 -23.35 -42.14
N ILE A 91 -23.65 -24.45 -42.21
CA ILE A 91 -23.48 -25.51 -43.21
C ILE A 91 -24.81 -25.81 -43.90
N SER A 92 -25.03 -25.31 -45.11
CA SER A 92 -26.31 -25.50 -45.83
C SER A 92 -26.13 -25.85 -47.30
N SER A 93 -27.17 -26.45 -47.90
CA SER A 93 -27.30 -26.60 -49.35
C SER A 93 -27.77 -25.31 -50.04
N GLU A 94 -28.30 -24.35 -49.28
CA GLU A 94 -28.56 -23.01 -49.79
C GLU A 94 -27.22 -22.34 -50.14
N GLY A 95 -27.17 -21.67 -51.28
CA GLY A 95 -25.93 -21.06 -51.79
C GLY A 95 -26.18 -19.80 -52.59
N ASP A 96 -27.40 -19.26 -52.50
CA ASP A 96 -27.69 -17.95 -53.03
C ASP A 96 -26.98 -16.88 -52.18
N SER A 97 -26.57 -15.79 -52.83
CA SER A 97 -25.80 -14.74 -52.15
C SER A 97 -26.57 -14.09 -50.98
N ALA A 98 -27.90 -14.06 -51.03
CA ALA A 98 -28.72 -13.42 -49.99
C ALA A 98 -28.67 -14.21 -48.67
N SER A 99 -28.73 -15.54 -48.72
CA SER A 99 -28.61 -16.40 -47.54
C SER A 99 -27.22 -16.32 -46.89
N ILE A 100 -26.16 -16.30 -47.69
CA ILE A 100 -24.78 -16.14 -47.21
C ILE A 100 -24.59 -14.78 -46.54
N GLU A 101 -25.04 -13.70 -47.19
CA GLU A 101 -24.96 -12.34 -46.65
C GLU A 101 -25.74 -12.22 -45.34
N ARG A 102 -26.95 -12.80 -45.28
CA ARG A 102 -27.77 -12.83 -44.07
C ARG A 102 -27.06 -13.54 -42.91
N ALA A 103 -26.39 -14.66 -43.16
CA ALA A 103 -25.66 -15.40 -42.14
C ALA A 103 -24.55 -14.55 -41.50
N PHE A 104 -23.73 -13.89 -42.32
CA PHE A 104 -22.66 -13.02 -41.82
C PHE A 104 -23.21 -11.79 -41.09
N ASN A 105 -24.29 -11.16 -41.59
CA ASN A 105 -24.94 -10.04 -40.91
C ASN A 105 -25.51 -10.41 -39.53
N LEU A 106 -25.91 -11.67 -39.35
CA LEU A 106 -26.35 -12.23 -38.07
C LEU A 106 -25.20 -12.67 -37.16
N GLY A 107 -23.95 -12.60 -37.62
CA GLY A 107 -22.74 -12.86 -36.83
C GLY A 107 -22.16 -14.27 -36.95
N ALA A 108 -22.51 -15.03 -38.01
CA ALA A 108 -21.82 -16.29 -38.30
C ALA A 108 -20.33 -16.04 -38.58
N SER A 109 -19.47 -16.92 -38.06
CA SER A 109 -18.02 -16.83 -38.24
C SER A 109 -17.55 -17.35 -39.60
N ASP A 110 -18.30 -18.28 -40.20
CA ASP A 110 -18.02 -18.82 -41.53
C ASP A 110 -19.26 -19.47 -42.15
N TYR A 111 -19.19 -19.77 -43.45
CA TYR A 111 -20.25 -20.42 -44.23
C TYR A 111 -19.66 -21.54 -45.11
N ILE A 112 -20.29 -22.72 -45.07
CA ILE A 112 -19.91 -23.89 -45.87
C ILE A 112 -21.10 -24.34 -46.71
N GLN A 113 -20.99 -24.19 -48.02
CA GLN A 113 -21.98 -24.68 -48.97
C GLN A 113 -21.79 -26.19 -49.22
N ARG A 114 -22.90 -26.93 -49.30
CA ARG A 114 -22.92 -28.34 -49.75
C ARG A 114 -22.98 -28.43 -51.28
N PRO A 115 -22.34 -29.43 -51.91
CA PRO A 115 -21.52 -30.49 -51.31
C PRO A 115 -20.12 -30.00 -50.93
N TYR A 116 -19.62 -30.46 -49.78
CA TYR A 116 -18.30 -30.09 -49.26
C TYR A 116 -17.29 -31.24 -49.37
N LYS A 117 -16.00 -30.89 -49.38
CA LYS A 117 -14.90 -31.86 -49.21
C LYS A 117 -14.50 -31.88 -47.74
N GLY A 118 -14.40 -33.06 -47.13
CA GLY A 118 -14.11 -33.21 -45.69
C GLY A 118 -12.87 -32.43 -45.23
N PHE A 119 -11.81 -32.38 -46.04
CA PHE A 119 -10.60 -31.61 -45.71
C PHE A 119 -10.86 -30.09 -45.58
N LEU A 120 -11.83 -29.54 -46.33
CA LEU A 120 -12.17 -28.11 -46.25
C LEU A 120 -12.89 -27.81 -44.93
N ILE A 121 -13.78 -28.68 -44.47
CA ILE A 121 -14.44 -28.55 -43.17
C ILE A 121 -13.39 -28.53 -42.05
N HIS A 122 -12.49 -29.52 -42.03
CA HIS A 122 -11.43 -29.55 -41.03
C HIS A 122 -10.58 -28.27 -41.04
N ARG A 123 -10.18 -27.77 -42.22
CA ARG A 123 -9.35 -26.58 -42.31
C ARG A 123 -10.10 -25.33 -41.79
N ARG A 124 -11.39 -25.19 -42.12
CA ARG A 124 -12.22 -24.08 -41.63
C ARG A 124 -12.39 -24.14 -40.10
N ILE A 125 -12.73 -25.31 -39.56
CA ILE A 125 -12.83 -25.53 -38.11
C ILE A 125 -11.51 -25.19 -37.40
N ILE A 126 -10.37 -25.71 -37.88
CA ILE A 126 -9.05 -25.44 -37.29
C ILE A 126 -8.74 -23.93 -37.28
N ASN A 127 -9.04 -23.24 -38.39
CA ASN A 127 -8.78 -21.81 -38.49
C ASN A 127 -9.64 -21.00 -37.51
N ILE A 128 -10.94 -21.30 -37.44
CA ILE A 128 -11.89 -20.59 -36.57
C ILE A 128 -11.61 -20.88 -35.09
N LEU A 129 -11.41 -22.15 -34.72
CA LEU A 129 -11.01 -22.52 -33.36
C LEU A 129 -9.69 -21.86 -32.96
N GLY A 130 -8.69 -21.88 -33.86
CA GLY A 130 -7.40 -21.24 -33.61
C GLY A 130 -7.52 -19.71 -33.44
N LEU A 131 -8.42 -19.06 -34.18
CA LEU A 131 -8.71 -17.63 -34.03
C LEU A 131 -9.30 -17.33 -32.65
N PHE A 132 -10.36 -18.05 -32.26
CA PHE A 132 -11.02 -17.84 -30.96
C PHE A 132 -10.14 -18.21 -29.77
N GLN A 133 -9.29 -19.24 -29.90
CA GLN A 133 -8.30 -19.58 -28.87
C GLN A 133 -7.26 -18.46 -28.70
N ARG A 134 -6.77 -17.85 -29.79
CA ARG A 134 -5.85 -16.71 -29.71
C ARG A 134 -6.53 -15.49 -29.11
N GLN A 135 -7.78 -15.21 -29.49
CA GLN A 135 -8.56 -14.10 -28.92
C GLN A 135 -8.75 -14.28 -27.40
N ARG A 136 -9.19 -15.46 -26.95
CA ARG A 136 -9.30 -15.78 -25.51
C ARG A 136 -7.96 -15.61 -24.78
N ARG A 137 -6.86 -16.09 -25.38
CA ARG A 137 -5.52 -15.92 -24.79
C ARG A 137 -5.11 -14.46 -24.69
N LEU A 138 -5.33 -13.65 -25.72
CA LEU A 138 -5.01 -12.23 -25.70
C LEU A 138 -5.85 -11.48 -24.66
N MET A 139 -7.15 -11.79 -24.56
CA MET A 139 -8.02 -11.21 -23.53
C MET A 139 -7.53 -11.55 -22.13
N GLY A 140 -7.20 -12.82 -21.86
CA GLY A 140 -6.66 -13.24 -20.57
C GLY A 140 -5.33 -12.55 -20.21
N LEU A 141 -4.43 -12.38 -21.19
CA LEU A 141 -3.18 -11.63 -20.98
C LEU A 141 -3.43 -10.13 -20.70
N VAL A 142 -4.43 -9.53 -21.35
CA VAL A 142 -4.81 -8.13 -21.09
C VAL A 142 -5.43 -7.99 -19.71
N GLU A 143 -6.33 -8.90 -19.32
CA GLU A 143 -6.93 -8.91 -17.97
C GLU A 143 -5.86 -9.05 -16.89
N GLU A 144 -4.92 -9.99 -17.06
CA GLU A 144 -3.78 -10.18 -16.15
C GLU A 144 -2.89 -8.93 -16.10
N GLN A 145 -2.57 -8.33 -17.25
CA GLN A 145 -1.77 -7.12 -17.32
C GLN A 145 -2.45 -5.91 -16.66
N VAL A 146 -3.76 -5.76 -16.83
CA VAL A 146 -4.54 -4.70 -16.17
C VAL A 146 -4.53 -4.92 -14.66
N TYR A 147 -4.80 -6.14 -14.21
CA TYR A 147 -4.77 -6.49 -12.80
C TYR A 147 -3.41 -6.20 -12.16
N GLU A 148 -2.31 -6.64 -12.78
CA GLU A 148 -0.96 -6.36 -12.28
C GLU A 148 -0.64 -4.87 -12.31
N ASN A 149 -1.08 -4.13 -13.33
CA ASN A 149 -0.88 -2.68 -13.39
C ASN A 149 -1.63 -1.92 -12.30
N GLU A 150 -2.89 -2.29 -12.04
CA GLU A 150 -3.68 -1.71 -10.94
C GLU A 150 -3.07 -2.04 -9.58
N LYS A 151 -2.62 -3.28 -9.38
CA LYS A 151 -1.94 -3.72 -8.16
C LYS A 151 -0.64 -2.94 -7.93
N ASN A 152 0.20 -2.81 -8.96
CA ASN A 152 1.44 -2.04 -8.88
C ASN A 152 1.18 -0.55 -8.63
N SER A 153 0.13 0.01 -9.23
CA SER A 153 -0.25 1.41 -9.03
C SER A 153 -0.71 1.65 -7.58
N ARG A 154 -1.52 0.75 -7.02
CA ARG A 154 -1.93 0.79 -5.60
C ARG A 154 -0.71 0.70 -4.69
N MET A 155 0.18 -0.25 -4.93
CA MET A 155 1.40 -0.42 -4.15
C MET A 155 2.28 0.84 -4.15
N MET A 156 2.44 1.51 -5.30
CA MET A 156 3.18 2.77 -5.38
C MET A 156 2.52 3.89 -4.54
N ILE A 157 1.20 3.97 -4.56
CA ILE A 157 0.44 4.95 -3.76
C ILE A 157 0.62 4.67 -2.27
N ASP A 158 0.57 3.41 -1.84
CA ASP A 158 0.79 3.03 -0.44
C ASP A 158 2.22 3.38 0.00
N VAL A 159 3.24 3.11 -0.84
CA VAL A 159 4.64 3.50 -0.58
C VAL A 159 4.79 5.02 -0.45
N LEU A 160 4.19 5.80 -1.35
CA LEU A 160 4.23 7.27 -1.27
C LEU A 160 3.53 7.78 -0.02
N GLY A 161 2.38 7.19 0.34
CA GLY A 161 1.66 7.47 1.57
C GLY A 161 2.55 7.27 2.81
N HIS A 162 3.22 6.12 2.90
CA HIS A 162 4.14 5.83 4.00
C HIS A 162 5.34 6.79 4.07
N ILE A 163 5.90 7.22 2.94
CA ILE A 163 6.99 8.21 2.92
C ILE A 163 6.53 9.54 3.51
N VAL A 164 5.28 9.94 3.25
CA VAL A 164 4.70 11.17 3.78
C VAL A 164 4.44 11.03 5.29
N GLU A 165 3.81 9.94 5.74
CA GLU A 165 3.60 9.64 7.16
C GLU A 165 4.90 9.67 7.97
N PHE A 166 5.95 9.10 7.39
CA PHE A 166 7.27 9.04 7.99
C PHE A 166 7.79 10.42 8.37
N ARG A 167 7.60 11.40 7.49
CA ARG A 167 8.02 12.79 7.72
C ARG A 167 7.15 13.51 8.77
N ASN A 168 5.90 13.07 8.92
CA ASN A 168 4.91 13.66 9.82
C ASN A 168 4.96 13.09 11.26
N GLY A 169 5.75 12.03 11.51
CA GLY A 169 5.73 11.33 12.79
C GLY A 169 4.40 10.61 13.06
N GLU A 170 3.65 10.28 12.01
CA GLU A 170 2.41 9.49 12.07
C GLU A 170 2.72 7.98 12.13
N SER A 171 1.76 7.18 12.59
CA SER A 171 1.92 5.72 12.64
C SER A 171 1.88 5.14 11.22
N GLY A 172 2.73 4.15 10.91
CA GLY A 172 2.77 3.51 9.59
C GLY A 172 1.53 2.73 9.16
N MET A 173 0.43 2.79 9.91
CA MET A 173 -0.87 2.17 9.58
C MET A 173 -1.96 3.21 9.28
N HIS A 174 -1.67 4.50 9.42
CA HIS A 174 -2.67 5.56 9.36
C HIS A 174 -3.31 5.67 7.95
N ILE A 175 -2.51 5.61 6.89
CA ILE A 175 -2.99 5.57 5.50
C ILE A 175 -3.90 4.36 5.30
N HIS A 176 -3.48 3.17 5.77
CA HIS A 176 -4.28 1.97 5.62
C HIS A 176 -5.64 2.11 6.34
N HIS A 177 -5.63 2.61 7.57
CA HIS A 177 -6.84 2.89 8.33
C HIS A 177 -7.78 3.85 7.59
N ILE A 178 -7.27 4.96 7.05
CA ILE A 178 -8.06 5.91 6.28
C ILE A 178 -8.68 5.23 5.06
N GLN A 179 -7.92 4.43 4.31
CA GLN A 179 -8.43 3.71 3.13
C GLN A 179 -9.59 2.77 3.53
N VAL A 180 -9.43 2.01 4.60
CA VAL A 180 -10.43 1.04 5.08
C VAL A 180 -11.68 1.73 5.60
N ILE A 181 -11.53 2.77 6.43
CA ILE A 181 -12.66 3.55 6.97
C ILE A 181 -13.42 4.20 5.82
N THR A 182 -12.70 4.84 4.88
CA THR A 182 -13.29 5.47 3.70
C THR A 182 -14.12 4.47 2.90
N LYS A 183 -13.57 3.28 2.65
CA LYS A 183 -14.27 2.20 1.94
C LYS A 183 -15.55 1.78 2.66
N LEU A 184 -15.48 1.51 3.96
CA LEU A 184 -16.65 1.09 4.76
C LEU A 184 -17.75 2.15 4.77
N LEU A 185 -17.38 3.42 4.95
CA LEU A 185 -18.33 4.53 4.96
C LEU A 185 -19.01 4.71 3.59
N LEU A 186 -18.26 4.62 2.49
CA LEU A 186 -18.82 4.76 1.15
C LEU A 186 -19.75 3.60 0.77
N HIS A 187 -19.41 2.36 1.11
CA HIS A 187 -20.34 1.23 0.89
C HIS A 187 -21.67 1.44 1.61
N HIS A 188 -21.62 1.78 2.90
CA HIS A 188 -22.83 2.01 3.69
C HIS A 188 -23.61 3.24 3.20
N LEU A 189 -22.92 4.28 2.73
CA LEU A 189 -23.58 5.47 2.17
C LEU A 189 -24.46 5.12 0.97
N VAL A 190 -23.95 4.32 0.03
CA VAL A 190 -24.70 3.92 -1.19
C VAL A 190 -25.86 2.98 -0.85
N GLU A 191 -25.74 2.17 0.21
CA GLU A 191 -26.86 1.35 0.71
C GLU A 191 -27.97 2.20 1.35
N MET A 192 -27.59 3.31 1.99
CA MET A 192 -28.51 4.16 2.75
C MET A 192 -29.20 5.24 1.91
N THR A 193 -28.61 5.66 0.79
CA THR A 193 -29.18 6.74 -0.03
C THR A 193 -28.84 6.62 -1.52
N ASP A 194 -29.80 7.00 -2.37
CA ASP A 194 -29.60 7.18 -3.81
C ASP A 194 -28.99 8.56 -4.18
N ALA A 195 -28.71 9.41 -3.18
CA ALA A 195 -28.20 10.77 -3.41
C ALA A 195 -26.81 10.77 -4.08
N TYR A 196 -26.02 9.72 -3.86
CA TYR A 196 -24.70 9.53 -4.48
C TYR A 196 -24.69 8.24 -5.28
N SER A 197 -24.57 8.35 -6.60
CA SER A 197 -24.47 7.18 -7.49
C SER A 197 -23.01 6.77 -7.66
N LEU A 198 -22.48 6.01 -6.70
CA LEU A 198 -21.11 5.48 -6.74
C LEU A 198 -21.11 4.01 -7.15
N SER A 199 -20.28 3.66 -8.12
CA SER A 199 -19.99 2.27 -8.47
C SER A 199 -18.92 1.68 -7.54
N GLU A 200 -18.75 0.35 -7.56
CA GLU A 200 -17.65 -0.33 -6.85
C GLU A 200 -16.27 0.24 -7.27
N SER A 201 -16.14 0.61 -8.55
CA SER A 201 -14.94 1.24 -9.08
C SER A 201 -14.69 2.61 -8.46
N ASP A 202 -15.73 3.41 -8.24
CA ASP A 202 -15.60 4.74 -7.63
C ASP A 202 -15.22 4.63 -6.15
N ILE A 203 -15.83 3.70 -5.42
CA ILE A 203 -15.50 3.42 -4.02
C ILE A 203 -14.04 2.99 -3.89
N ALA A 204 -13.58 2.06 -4.72
CA ALA A 204 -12.19 1.60 -4.74
C ALA A 204 -11.22 2.75 -5.10
N MET A 205 -11.60 3.61 -6.04
CA MET A 205 -10.80 4.77 -6.45
C MET A 205 -10.67 5.80 -5.32
N TYR A 206 -11.77 6.22 -4.69
CA TYR A 206 -11.74 7.19 -3.57
C TYR A 206 -11.01 6.65 -2.36
N SER A 207 -11.18 5.36 -2.05
CA SER A 207 -10.42 4.69 -0.99
C SER A 207 -8.92 4.77 -1.31
N THR A 208 -8.50 4.42 -2.52
CA THR A 208 -7.08 4.49 -2.92
C THR A 208 -6.55 5.93 -2.89
N ALA A 209 -7.31 6.90 -3.40
CA ALA A 209 -6.93 8.31 -3.45
C ALA A 209 -6.76 8.94 -2.06
N SER A 210 -7.50 8.46 -1.05
CA SER A 210 -7.42 8.96 0.33
C SER A 210 -6.03 8.86 0.95
N ALA A 211 -5.19 7.92 0.48
CA ALA A 211 -3.80 7.77 0.91
C ALA A 211 -2.92 9.00 0.63
N LEU A 212 -3.32 9.82 -0.34
CA LEU A 212 -2.55 10.99 -0.77
C LEU A 212 -2.98 12.28 -0.09
N HIS A 213 -4.00 12.26 0.78
CA HIS A 213 -4.60 13.47 1.36
C HIS A 213 -3.59 14.47 1.94
N ASP A 214 -2.50 13.94 2.50
CA ASP A 214 -1.46 14.69 3.18
C ASP A 214 -0.14 14.84 2.39
N ILE A 215 -0.11 14.49 1.11
CA ILE A 215 1.14 14.52 0.30
C ILE A 215 1.82 15.90 0.32
N GLY A 216 1.05 16.98 0.42
CA GLY A 216 1.57 18.35 0.50
C GLY A 216 2.40 18.64 1.76
N LYS A 217 2.31 17.82 2.82
CA LYS A 217 3.15 17.95 4.02
C LYS A 217 4.64 17.80 3.70
N ILE A 218 4.99 17.19 2.55
CA ILE A 218 6.36 17.13 2.03
C ILE A 218 6.98 18.50 1.74
N SER A 219 6.20 19.58 1.66
CA SER A 219 6.73 20.93 1.47
C SER A 219 6.75 21.77 2.75
N ILE A 220 6.27 21.23 3.87
CA ILE A 220 6.25 21.92 5.15
C ILE A 220 7.56 21.68 5.90
N ASP A 221 8.10 22.73 6.52
CA ASP A 221 9.32 22.65 7.32
C ASP A 221 9.18 21.60 8.43
N GLY A 222 10.17 20.71 8.55
CA GLY A 222 10.18 19.63 9.52
C GLY A 222 10.15 20.11 10.97
N ASP A 223 10.74 21.28 11.26
CA ASP A 223 10.76 21.85 12.61
C ASP A 223 9.37 22.37 13.03
N ILE A 224 8.58 22.85 12.06
CA ILE A 224 7.18 23.26 12.28
C ILE A 224 6.29 22.03 12.37
N LEU A 225 6.44 21.10 11.43
CA LEU A 225 5.63 19.90 11.31
C LEU A 225 5.76 18.97 12.52
N ASN A 226 6.98 18.78 13.02
CA ASN A 226 7.30 17.87 14.12
C ASN A 226 7.50 18.59 15.47
N LYS A 227 7.04 19.84 15.59
CA LYS A 227 7.22 20.65 16.79
C LYS A 227 6.63 19.93 18.02
N PRO A 228 7.43 19.65 19.08
CA PRO A 228 6.94 18.99 20.29
C PRO A 228 6.17 20.01 21.15
N GLY A 229 4.90 20.27 20.80
CA GLY A 229 4.04 21.21 21.54
C GLY A 229 2.93 21.80 20.70
N ARG A 230 2.24 22.82 21.24
CA ARG A 230 1.23 23.56 20.49
C ARG A 230 1.92 24.50 19.49
N LEU A 231 1.39 24.50 18.27
CA LEU A 231 1.78 25.44 17.22
C LEU A 231 1.30 26.86 17.56
N THR A 232 2.07 27.85 17.13
CA THR A 232 1.58 29.24 17.12
C THR A 232 0.53 29.42 16.01
N PRO A 233 -0.29 30.48 16.06
CA PRO A 233 -1.23 30.78 14.98
C PRO A 233 -0.54 30.87 13.60
N GLU A 234 0.64 31.47 13.54
CA GLU A 234 1.41 31.64 12.31
C GLU A 234 1.94 30.30 11.78
N GLU A 235 2.47 29.45 12.66
CA GLU A 235 2.89 28.09 12.33
C GLU A 235 1.70 27.24 11.85
N PHE A 236 0.54 27.41 12.46
CA PHE A 236 -0.67 26.71 12.04
C PHE A 236 -1.13 27.16 10.64
N GLU A 237 -1.07 28.46 10.32
CA GLU A 237 -1.33 28.93 8.95
C GLU A 237 -0.35 28.34 7.93
N ILE A 238 0.93 28.13 8.30
CA ILE A 238 1.90 27.44 7.44
C ILE A 238 1.46 25.99 7.22
N ILE A 239 1.09 25.25 8.27
CA ILE A 239 0.67 23.85 8.13
C ILE A 239 -0.56 23.74 7.22
N LYS A 240 -1.56 24.62 7.32
CA LYS A 240 -2.75 24.58 6.45
C LYS A 240 -2.42 24.60 4.96
N THR A 241 -1.28 25.15 4.57
CA THR A 241 -0.88 25.23 3.16
C THR A 241 -0.66 23.86 2.52
N HIS A 242 -0.45 22.78 3.28
CA HIS A 242 -0.27 21.43 2.72
C HIS A 242 -1.44 21.01 1.82
N ALA A 243 -2.67 21.39 2.16
CA ALA A 243 -3.85 21.05 1.37
C ALA A 243 -3.77 21.65 -0.04
N LEU A 244 -3.40 22.94 -0.11
CA LEU A 244 -3.22 23.64 -1.38
C LEU A 244 -1.99 23.12 -2.14
N ILE A 245 -0.86 22.93 -1.46
CA ILE A 245 0.37 22.44 -2.07
C ILE A 245 0.17 21.04 -2.67
N GLY A 246 -0.47 20.12 -1.93
CA GLY A 246 -0.75 18.77 -2.43
C GLY A 246 -1.65 18.79 -3.66
N ALA A 247 -2.67 19.65 -3.66
CA ALA A 247 -3.54 19.86 -4.82
C ALA A 247 -2.75 20.41 -6.03
N GLU A 248 -1.92 21.44 -5.83
CA GLU A 248 -1.10 22.03 -6.90
C GLU A 248 -0.08 21.02 -7.47
N MET A 249 0.50 20.17 -6.64
CA MET A 249 1.40 19.09 -7.08
C MET A 249 0.69 18.14 -8.05
N LEU A 250 -0.56 17.76 -7.75
CA LEU A 250 -1.35 16.85 -8.57
C LEU A 250 -1.84 17.53 -9.86
N GLU A 251 -2.23 18.81 -9.79
CA GLU A 251 -2.68 19.59 -10.95
C GLU A 251 -1.56 19.80 -11.99
N GLN A 252 -0.31 19.90 -11.54
CA GLN A 252 0.86 20.07 -12.42
C GLN A 252 1.26 18.78 -13.15
N LEU A 253 0.66 17.63 -12.83
CA LEU A 253 0.96 16.37 -13.51
C LEU A 253 0.42 16.41 -14.96
N PRO A 254 1.20 15.93 -15.96
CA PRO A 254 0.80 15.98 -17.38
C PRO A 254 -0.51 15.28 -17.71
N PHE A 255 -0.97 14.37 -16.84
CA PHE A 255 -2.14 13.52 -17.01
C PHE A 255 -3.25 13.83 -16.00
N TYR A 256 -3.20 14.98 -15.33
CA TYR A 256 -4.21 15.42 -14.35
C TYR A 256 -5.64 15.34 -14.88
N SER A 257 -5.90 15.95 -16.05
CA SER A 257 -7.26 16.05 -16.61
C SER A 257 -7.84 14.74 -17.15
N ASP A 258 -6.99 13.77 -17.46
CA ASP A 258 -7.38 12.52 -18.12
C ASP A 258 -7.46 11.33 -17.15
N ASN A 259 -7.12 11.53 -15.87
CA ASN A 259 -7.05 10.45 -14.88
C ASN A 259 -8.01 10.68 -13.69
N PRO A 260 -9.13 9.94 -13.60
CA PRO A 260 -10.11 10.05 -12.52
C PRO A 260 -9.53 9.87 -11.11
N LEU A 261 -8.51 9.01 -10.95
CA LEU A 261 -7.86 8.77 -9.66
C LEU A 261 -7.09 10.01 -9.19
N ILE A 262 -6.39 10.68 -10.11
CA ILE A 262 -5.62 11.90 -9.80
C ILE A 262 -6.58 13.05 -9.50
N HIS A 263 -7.69 13.16 -10.23
CA HIS A 263 -8.72 14.13 -9.92
C HIS A 263 -9.31 13.92 -8.52
N ALA A 264 -9.65 12.68 -8.16
CA ALA A 264 -10.12 12.35 -6.81
C ALA A 264 -9.06 12.68 -5.74
N ALA A 265 -7.79 12.37 -5.98
CA ALA A 265 -6.70 12.70 -5.07
C ALA A 265 -6.54 14.21 -4.91
N TYR A 266 -6.71 14.99 -5.98
CA TYR A 266 -6.70 16.46 -5.94
C TYR A 266 -7.83 17.00 -5.05
N GLU A 267 -9.06 16.54 -5.26
CA GLU A 267 -10.22 16.95 -4.44
C GLU A 267 -9.97 16.67 -2.96
N ILE A 268 -9.46 15.47 -2.66
CA ILE A 268 -9.15 15.06 -1.30
C ILE A 268 -8.04 15.94 -0.71
N CYS A 269 -6.90 16.08 -1.39
CA CYS A 269 -5.79 16.93 -0.92
C CYS A 269 -6.28 18.34 -0.61
N ARG A 270 -7.02 18.93 -1.54
CA ARG A 270 -7.49 20.31 -1.43
C ARG A 270 -8.51 20.49 -0.33
N TRP A 271 -9.45 19.56 -0.16
CA TRP A 271 -10.68 19.83 0.60
C TRP A 271 -10.96 18.88 1.77
N HIS A 272 -10.09 17.93 2.11
CA HIS A 272 -10.29 17.06 3.28
C HIS A 272 -10.31 17.81 4.63
N HIS A 273 -9.92 19.08 4.66
CA HIS A 273 -10.06 19.97 5.82
C HIS A 273 -11.20 20.98 5.71
N GLU A 274 -12.00 20.91 4.64
CA GLU A 274 -13.25 21.65 4.57
C GLU A 274 -14.26 21.12 5.58
N ARG A 275 -15.10 22.01 6.09
CA ARG A 275 -16.12 21.65 7.07
C ARG A 275 -17.49 21.85 6.46
N TYR A 276 -18.42 20.93 6.73
CA TYR A 276 -19.77 20.97 6.17
C TYR A 276 -20.53 22.27 6.48
N ASP A 277 -20.12 22.99 7.54
CA ASP A 277 -20.66 24.29 7.94
C ASP A 277 -20.04 25.51 7.23
N GLY A 278 -19.02 25.32 6.39
CA GLY A 278 -18.29 26.38 5.67
C GLY A 278 -17.16 27.04 6.49
N ARG A 279 -16.78 26.47 7.64
CA ARG A 279 -15.72 27.02 8.51
C ARG A 279 -14.37 26.31 8.35
N GLY A 280 -14.22 25.50 7.32
CA GLY A 280 -12.99 24.79 6.99
C GLY A 280 -12.02 25.65 6.17
N TYR A 281 -11.03 24.99 5.59
CA TYR A 281 -10.02 25.59 4.71
C TYR A 281 -9.66 24.60 3.60
N PRO A 282 -9.05 25.06 2.48
CA PRO A 282 -8.56 26.41 2.18
C PRO A 282 -9.60 27.36 1.56
N ASP A 283 -10.69 26.87 0.99
CA ASP A 283 -11.61 27.65 0.15
C ASP A 283 -12.91 28.03 0.89
N GLY A 284 -13.23 27.37 2.00
CA GLY A 284 -14.41 27.64 2.83
C GLY A 284 -15.71 27.10 2.22
N LEU A 285 -15.62 25.98 1.49
CA LEU A 285 -16.74 25.32 0.84
C LEU A 285 -17.78 24.84 1.87
N LYS A 286 -19.06 24.88 1.49
CA LYS A 286 -20.17 24.55 2.40
C LYS A 286 -21.08 23.44 1.87
N GLY A 287 -21.38 22.48 2.73
CA GLY A 287 -22.31 21.39 2.42
C GLY A 287 -21.83 20.57 1.23
N GLU A 288 -22.72 20.40 0.24
CA GLU A 288 -22.48 19.61 -0.98
C GLU A 288 -21.55 20.30 -2.00
N GLU A 289 -21.06 21.52 -1.72
CA GLU A 289 -19.96 22.11 -2.50
C GLU A 289 -18.64 21.34 -2.29
N ILE A 290 -18.50 20.66 -1.15
CA ILE A 290 -17.35 19.78 -0.86
C ILE A 290 -17.60 18.44 -1.56
N PRO A 291 -16.68 17.92 -2.39
CA PRO A 291 -16.85 16.60 -3.00
C PRO A 291 -16.97 15.48 -1.97
N ILE A 292 -17.77 14.45 -2.27
CA ILE A 292 -18.00 13.34 -1.35
C ILE A 292 -16.70 12.60 -0.98
N SER A 293 -15.75 12.53 -1.91
CA SER A 293 -14.39 12.00 -1.75
C SER A 293 -13.63 12.69 -0.60
N ALA A 294 -13.67 14.02 -0.55
CA ALA A 294 -13.07 14.82 0.51
C ALA A 294 -13.85 14.74 1.82
N GLN A 295 -15.20 14.80 1.77
CA GLN A 295 -16.04 14.72 2.97
C GLN A 295 -15.84 13.41 3.74
N VAL A 296 -15.79 12.27 3.04
CA VAL A 296 -15.59 10.97 3.68
C VAL A 296 -14.17 10.80 4.24
N THR A 297 -13.16 11.29 3.50
CA THR A 297 -11.76 11.23 3.94
C THR A 297 -11.54 12.10 5.18
N ALA A 298 -12.15 13.28 5.26
CA ALA A 298 -12.12 14.15 6.43
C ALA A 298 -12.64 13.46 7.70
N LEU A 299 -13.73 12.70 7.57
CA LEU A 299 -14.30 11.95 8.70
C LEU A 299 -13.41 10.76 9.10
N ALA A 300 -12.83 10.07 8.11
CA ALA A 300 -11.92 8.96 8.32
C ALA A 300 -10.63 9.41 9.05
N ASP A 301 -10.00 10.48 8.58
CA ASP A 301 -8.80 11.07 9.19
C ASP A 301 -9.05 11.48 10.65
N VAL A 302 -10.16 12.17 10.92
CA VAL A 302 -10.50 12.58 12.29
C VAL A 302 -10.75 11.38 13.21
N TYR A 303 -11.41 10.33 12.71
CA TYR A 303 -11.63 9.13 13.51
C TYR A 303 -10.31 8.41 13.83
N ASP A 304 -9.43 8.23 12.84
CA ASP A 304 -8.12 7.62 13.06
C ASP A 304 -7.26 8.48 14.00
N ALA A 305 -7.22 9.80 13.80
CA ALA A 305 -6.46 10.73 14.64
C ALA A 305 -6.86 10.72 16.13
N LEU A 306 -8.10 10.34 16.44
CA LEU A 306 -8.56 10.19 17.83
C LEU A 306 -8.22 8.82 18.41
N THR A 307 -8.32 7.77 17.60
CA THR A 307 -8.25 6.37 18.06
C THR A 307 -6.85 5.74 17.94
N SER A 308 -5.96 6.36 17.18
CA SER A 308 -4.57 5.91 16.99
C SER A 308 -3.60 6.53 18.01
N VAL A 309 -2.56 5.78 18.35
CA VAL A 309 -1.46 6.25 19.23
C VAL A 309 -0.52 7.13 18.41
N ARG A 310 -0.25 8.35 18.89
CA ARG A 310 0.75 9.26 18.30
C ARG A 310 1.89 9.49 19.29
N CYS A 311 3.09 9.84 18.80
CA CYS A 311 4.30 10.08 19.61
C CYS A 311 4.10 10.97 20.86
N TYR A 312 3.05 11.78 20.87
CA TYR A 312 2.74 12.74 21.94
C TYR A 312 1.32 12.61 22.54
N LYS A 313 0.52 11.60 22.15
CA LYS A 313 -0.87 11.45 22.60
C LYS A 313 -1.31 9.98 22.66
N ALA A 314 -1.84 9.58 23.82
CA ALA A 314 -2.47 8.28 23.98
C ALA A 314 -3.79 8.19 23.19
N ALA A 315 -4.07 7.01 22.63
CA ALA A 315 -5.31 6.71 21.93
C ALA A 315 -6.53 6.98 22.82
N ILE A 316 -7.56 7.61 22.25
CA ILE A 316 -8.86 7.80 22.91
C ILE A 316 -9.69 6.53 22.68
N PRO A 317 -10.36 5.98 23.71
CA PRO A 317 -11.25 4.84 23.53
C PRO A 317 -12.31 5.09 22.46
N HIS A 318 -12.64 4.05 21.69
CA HIS A 318 -13.60 4.11 20.58
C HIS A 318 -14.89 4.84 20.95
N GLU A 319 -15.50 4.47 22.08
CA GLU A 319 -16.77 5.04 22.54
C GLU A 319 -16.67 6.55 22.77
N LYS A 320 -15.52 7.01 23.27
CA LYS A 320 -15.29 8.44 23.51
C LYS A 320 -14.99 9.19 22.21
N ALA A 321 -14.26 8.58 21.27
CA ALA A 321 -14.04 9.17 19.96
C ALA A 321 -15.37 9.37 19.20
N MET A 322 -16.25 8.36 19.24
CA MET A 322 -17.60 8.45 18.67
C MET A 322 -18.43 9.57 19.30
N GLU A 323 -18.43 9.69 20.63
CA GLU A 323 -19.10 10.79 21.34
C GLU A 323 -18.59 12.16 20.86
N MET A 324 -17.27 12.34 20.81
CA MET A 324 -16.67 13.61 20.39
C MET A 324 -17.01 14.01 18.95
N ILE A 325 -17.01 13.03 18.03
CA ILE A 325 -17.36 13.25 16.62
C ILE A 325 -18.84 13.61 16.49
N LEU A 326 -19.74 12.83 17.11
CA LEU A 326 -21.19 13.00 17.00
C LEU A 326 -21.69 14.28 17.69
N ASP A 327 -21.03 14.73 18.75
CA ASP A 327 -21.32 15.99 19.45
C ASP A 327 -20.75 17.22 18.72
N GLY A 328 -20.02 17.04 17.61
CA GLY A 328 -19.46 18.12 16.81
C GLY A 328 -18.21 18.78 17.41
N GLN A 329 -17.55 18.13 18.37
CA GLN A 329 -16.31 18.64 18.98
C GLN A 329 -15.13 18.61 18.01
N CYS A 330 -15.21 17.74 16.99
CA CYS A 330 -14.14 17.52 16.01
C CYS A 330 -14.38 18.19 14.66
N GLY A 331 -15.51 18.87 14.45
CA GLY A 331 -15.86 19.30 13.11
C GLY A 331 -17.36 19.39 12.89
N ALA A 332 -17.75 19.96 11.76
CA ALA A 332 -19.07 19.76 11.19
C ALA A 332 -18.91 18.84 9.98
N PHE A 333 -19.52 17.67 10.04
CA PHE A 333 -19.51 16.68 8.97
C PHE A 333 -20.90 16.54 8.36
N ASN A 334 -20.96 15.92 7.18
CA ASN A 334 -22.22 15.59 6.54
C ASN A 334 -23.07 14.70 7.49
N PRO A 335 -24.33 15.08 7.78
CA PRO A 335 -25.21 14.28 8.63
C PRO A 335 -25.39 12.84 8.16
N LEU A 336 -25.37 12.59 6.85
CA LEU A 336 -25.46 11.24 6.29
C LEU A 336 -24.21 10.42 6.62
N LEU A 337 -23.02 11.01 6.49
CA LEU A 337 -21.77 10.32 6.85
C LEU A 337 -21.66 10.07 8.36
N LEU A 338 -22.15 10.97 9.20
CA LEU A 338 -22.23 10.74 10.65
C LEU A 338 -23.16 9.56 10.98
N GLN A 339 -24.28 9.45 10.28
CA GLN A 339 -25.17 8.31 10.42
C GLN A 339 -24.50 7.02 9.93
N CYS A 340 -23.78 7.08 8.79
CA CYS A 340 -23.01 5.93 8.30
C CYS A 340 -21.99 5.46 9.33
N LEU A 341 -21.16 6.37 9.86
CA LEU A 341 -20.16 6.05 10.87
C LEU A 341 -20.80 5.43 12.12
N LYS A 342 -21.97 5.93 12.55
CA LYS A 342 -22.70 5.37 13.68
C LYS A 342 -23.19 3.94 13.42
N ASP A 343 -23.66 3.65 12.22
CA ASP A 343 -24.17 2.33 11.84
C ASP A 343 -23.03 1.31 11.71
N VAL A 344 -21.90 1.72 11.12
CA VAL A 344 -20.73 0.85 10.90
C VAL A 344 -19.67 0.94 12.02
N GLN A 345 -19.95 1.63 13.13
CA GLN A 345 -18.94 1.98 14.15
C GLN A 345 -18.14 0.78 14.67
N TYR A 346 -18.79 -0.38 14.84
CA TYR A 346 -18.14 -1.59 15.33
C TYR A 346 -17.34 -2.30 14.24
N GLN A 347 -17.74 -2.22 12.97
CA GLN A 347 -16.96 -2.74 11.85
C GLN A 347 -15.70 -1.90 11.66
N VAL A 348 -15.82 -0.57 11.78
CA VAL A 348 -14.68 0.34 11.79
C VAL A 348 -13.75 0.01 12.96
N ALA A 349 -14.28 -0.06 14.19
CA ALA A 349 -13.47 -0.39 15.37
C ALA A 349 -12.81 -1.79 15.29
N ASP A 350 -13.49 -2.77 14.69
CA ASP A 350 -12.92 -4.10 14.47
C ASP A 350 -11.81 -4.05 13.43
N ALA A 351 -12.02 -3.39 12.28
CA ALA A 351 -11.01 -3.20 11.25
C ALA A 351 -9.73 -2.56 11.81
N MET A 352 -9.85 -1.54 12.67
CA MET A 352 -8.69 -0.90 13.32
C MET A 352 -8.00 -1.80 14.36
N ARG A 353 -8.69 -2.83 14.89
CA ARG A 353 -8.14 -3.78 15.87
C ARG A 353 -7.55 -5.03 15.23
N SER A 354 -8.15 -5.55 14.16
CA SER A 354 -7.72 -6.76 13.47
C SER A 354 -6.32 -6.60 12.85
N ASP A 355 -5.92 -5.37 12.54
CA ASP A 355 -4.54 -5.05 12.13
C ASP A 355 -3.55 -4.90 13.28
N GLY A 356 -4.03 -4.73 14.52
CA GLY A 356 -3.19 -4.79 15.72
C GLY A 356 -2.97 -6.21 16.26
N ALA A 357 -3.66 -7.22 15.70
CA ALA A 357 -3.58 -8.63 16.08
C ALA A 357 -2.71 -9.48 15.14
N GLN A 358 -2.35 -8.95 13.96
CA GLN A 358 -1.00 -9.20 13.48
C GLN A 358 -0.10 -8.44 14.46
N GLU A 359 0.81 -9.15 15.15
CA GLU A 359 1.95 -8.52 15.84
C GLU A 359 2.35 -7.27 15.06
N GLU A 360 2.48 -6.07 15.68
CA GLU A 360 3.00 -4.85 15.03
C GLU A 360 3.90 -5.32 13.90
N PRO A 361 3.45 -5.28 12.62
CA PRO A 361 4.08 -6.10 11.60
C PRO A 361 5.50 -5.61 11.62
N ASP A 362 6.42 -6.50 12.04
CA ASP A 362 7.73 -6.13 12.57
C ASP A 362 8.20 -4.98 11.71
N ARG A 363 8.32 -3.76 12.25
CA ARG A 363 8.47 -2.56 11.40
C ARG A 363 9.64 -2.76 10.44
N GLN A 364 10.62 -3.57 10.87
CA GLN A 364 11.70 -4.13 10.07
C GLN A 364 11.27 -5.14 9.01
N ALA A 365 10.29 -6.01 9.22
CA ALA A 365 9.68 -6.88 8.21
C ALA A 365 8.82 -6.11 7.19
N VAL A 366 8.05 -5.08 7.57
CA VAL A 366 7.34 -4.22 6.60
C VAL A 366 8.35 -3.43 5.77
N LEU A 367 9.36 -2.86 6.41
CA LEU A 367 10.46 -2.19 5.74
C LEU A 367 11.25 -3.16 4.85
N ARG A 368 11.61 -4.36 5.31
CA ARG A 368 12.26 -5.40 4.49
C ARG A 368 11.40 -5.83 3.33
N THR A 369 10.10 -5.99 3.52
CA THR A 369 9.17 -6.30 2.42
C THR A 369 9.13 -5.14 1.43
N THR A 370 9.10 -3.91 1.92
CA THR A 370 9.15 -2.69 1.11
C THR A 370 10.49 -2.57 0.37
N GLU A 371 11.61 -2.89 1.02
CA GLU A 371 12.96 -2.89 0.47
C GLU A 371 13.16 -4.00 -0.56
N GLU A 372 12.72 -5.23 -0.28
CA GLU A 372 12.72 -6.38 -1.20
C GLU A 372 11.85 -6.13 -2.44
N LEU A 373 10.70 -5.45 -2.27
CA LEU A 373 9.83 -5.04 -3.37
C LEU A 373 10.43 -3.87 -4.18
N LEU A 374 11.13 -2.94 -3.52
CA LEU A 374 11.84 -1.83 -4.16
C LEU A 374 13.11 -2.29 -4.89
N GLU A 375 13.78 -3.36 -4.46
CA GLU A 375 14.88 -4.01 -5.19
C GLU A 375 14.42 -4.63 -6.52
N GLN A 376 13.14 -5.02 -6.61
CA GLN A 376 12.53 -5.55 -7.84
C GLN A 376 11.95 -4.44 -8.73
N ALA A 377 11.72 -3.24 -8.19
CA ALA A 377 11.29 -2.07 -8.95
C ALA A 377 12.48 -1.40 -9.65
N PRO A 378 12.34 -0.91 -10.89
CA PRO A 378 13.40 -0.18 -11.56
C PRO A 378 13.57 1.21 -10.91
N GLY A 379 14.49 1.34 -9.94
CA GLY A 379 14.88 2.64 -9.38
C GLY A 379 15.75 2.59 -8.12
N GLU A 380 17.08 2.57 -8.26
CA GLU A 380 18.05 2.64 -7.13
C GLU A 380 17.87 3.87 -6.23
N HIS A 381 17.27 4.95 -6.73
CA HIS A 381 17.14 6.22 -6.00
C HIS A 381 16.10 6.19 -4.87
N VAL A 382 15.02 5.41 -4.98
CA VAL A 382 13.94 5.40 -3.97
C VAL A 382 14.41 4.69 -2.69
N LEU A 383 15.09 3.55 -2.85
CA LEU A 383 15.62 2.76 -1.74
C LEU A 383 16.61 3.57 -0.87
N SER A 384 17.47 4.37 -1.49
CA SER A 384 18.41 5.23 -0.75
C SER A 384 17.71 6.31 0.08
N GLN A 385 16.57 6.84 -0.39
CA GLN A 385 15.85 7.89 0.34
C GLN A 385 15.07 7.32 1.52
N VAL A 386 14.46 6.14 1.37
CA VAL A 386 13.79 5.44 2.48
C VAL A 386 14.78 5.12 3.60
N LYS A 387 15.98 4.62 3.28
CA LYS A 387 17.05 4.34 4.26
C LYS A 387 17.55 5.60 4.97
N LEU A 388 17.74 6.70 4.23
CA LEU A 388 18.19 7.96 4.80
C LEU A 388 17.14 8.53 5.76
N LEU A 389 15.87 8.45 5.37
CA LEU A 389 14.75 8.84 6.19
C LEU A 389 14.75 8.03 7.50
N GLU A 390 14.82 6.69 7.44
CA GLU A 390 14.81 5.80 8.61
C GLU A 390 15.88 6.19 9.65
N GLN A 391 17.10 6.50 9.20
CA GLN A 391 18.18 6.95 10.07
C GLN A 391 17.81 8.24 10.81
N GLU A 392 17.10 9.16 10.16
CA GLU A 392 16.66 10.41 10.75
C GLU A 392 15.55 10.21 11.80
N ARG A 393 14.65 9.25 11.62
CA ARG A 393 13.63 8.92 12.64
C ARG A 393 14.23 8.22 13.85
N LEU A 394 15.15 7.26 13.64
CA LEU A 394 15.87 6.63 14.76
C LEU A 394 16.62 7.67 15.60
N ARG A 395 17.14 8.73 14.96
CA ARG A 395 17.69 9.89 15.65
C ARG A 395 16.63 10.64 16.46
N GLN A 396 15.50 10.99 15.85
CA GLN A 396 14.44 11.74 16.53
C GLN A 396 13.81 10.97 17.71
N GLU A 397 13.51 9.67 17.55
CA GLU A 397 12.98 8.84 18.64
C GLU A 397 13.96 8.72 19.80
N PHE A 398 15.25 8.57 19.49
CA PHE A 398 16.28 8.44 20.50
C PHE A 398 16.52 9.75 21.25
N PHE A 399 16.49 10.90 20.57
CA PHE A 399 16.71 12.23 21.14
C PHE A 399 15.40 12.89 21.63
N THR A 400 14.80 12.37 22.70
CA THR A 400 13.66 13.03 23.36
C THR A 400 14.07 14.34 24.05
N ALA A 401 13.14 15.31 24.15
CA ALA A 401 13.41 16.62 24.76
C ALA A 401 13.62 16.56 26.29
N GLY A 402 14.89 16.55 26.72
CA GLY A 402 15.32 16.80 28.10
C GLY A 402 16.17 18.07 28.22
N VAL A 403 15.96 18.89 29.26
CA VAL A 403 16.61 20.21 29.42
C VAL A 403 18.07 20.13 29.89
N GLN A 404 18.51 18.99 30.45
CA GLN A 404 19.85 18.84 31.05
C GLN A 404 20.68 17.67 30.51
N GLU A 405 20.28 17.05 29.41
CA GLU A 405 20.98 15.88 28.85
C GLU A 405 22.02 16.28 27.81
N ILE A 406 23.11 15.50 27.72
CA ILE A 406 24.09 15.60 26.63
C ILE A 406 23.67 14.62 25.52
N GLN A 407 23.61 15.11 24.28
CA GLN A 407 23.25 14.32 23.10
C GLN A 407 24.40 14.36 22.10
N PHE A 408 24.80 13.20 21.57
CA PHE A 408 25.90 13.11 20.60
C PHE A 408 25.68 12.00 19.56
N ILE A 409 26.36 12.14 18.43
CA ILE A 409 26.43 11.15 17.35
C ILE A 409 27.90 10.83 17.09
N TYR A 410 28.28 9.57 17.09
CA TYR A 410 29.58 9.11 16.60
C TYR A 410 29.43 8.45 15.23
N ASP A 411 30.20 8.93 14.26
CA ASP A 411 30.32 8.38 12.92
C ASP A 411 31.50 7.41 12.86
N ALA A 412 31.25 6.16 12.49
CA ALA A 412 32.29 5.12 12.48
C ALA A 412 33.28 5.26 11.33
N GLU A 413 32.84 5.78 10.19
CA GLU A 413 33.63 5.95 8.98
C GLU A 413 34.56 7.15 9.13
N LEU A 414 34.02 8.27 9.57
CA LEU A 414 34.75 9.51 9.80
C LEU A 414 35.51 9.51 11.13
N LYS A 415 35.16 8.60 12.05
CA LYS A 415 35.67 8.54 13.43
C LYS A 415 35.47 9.84 14.20
N THR A 416 34.44 10.60 13.84
CA THR A 416 34.10 11.88 14.46
C THR A 416 32.91 11.75 15.38
N THR A 417 32.85 12.60 16.39
CA THR A 417 31.68 12.75 17.26
C THR A 417 31.13 14.16 17.13
N ALA A 418 29.86 14.29 16.77
CA ALA A 418 29.13 15.53 16.81
C ALA A 418 28.32 15.61 18.10
N ILE A 419 28.54 16.63 18.93
CA ILE A 419 27.73 16.91 20.11
C ILE A 419 26.59 17.81 19.68
N LEU A 420 25.36 17.30 19.78
CA LEU A 420 24.15 18.00 19.35
C LEU A 420 23.60 18.92 20.45
N LYS A 421 23.80 18.54 21.72
CA LYS A 421 23.30 19.28 22.88
C LYS A 421 24.17 19.01 24.11
N GLY A 422 24.36 20.02 24.96
CA GLY A 422 25.11 19.87 26.21
C GLY A 422 26.63 20.02 26.09
N ALA A 423 27.14 20.62 24.99
CA ALA A 423 28.56 20.92 24.78
C ALA A 423 29.16 21.72 25.96
N ASP A 424 28.41 22.70 26.48
CA ASP A 424 28.75 23.49 27.66
C ASP A 424 28.85 22.69 28.96
N GLN A 425 28.34 21.46 29.03
CA GLN A 425 28.54 20.59 30.19
C GLN A 425 29.88 19.86 30.10
N LEU A 426 30.35 19.58 28.88
CA LEU A 426 31.55 18.77 28.62
C LEU A 426 32.86 19.58 28.53
N GLY A 427 32.81 20.91 28.43
CA GLY A 427 34.06 21.69 28.26
C GLY A 427 34.39 22.02 26.81
N THR A 428 33.69 21.37 25.89
CA THR A 428 33.88 21.47 24.45
C THR A 428 32.85 22.46 23.91
N GLY A 429 33.27 23.57 23.29
CA GLY A 429 32.33 24.37 22.50
C GLY A 429 31.63 23.49 21.44
N GLU A 430 30.50 23.94 20.89
CA GLU A 430 29.81 23.26 19.77
C GLU A 430 30.79 23.05 18.60
N VAL A 431 31.38 21.85 18.52
CA VAL A 431 32.37 21.50 17.50
C VAL A 431 32.25 20.00 17.23
N VAL A 432 32.27 19.62 15.96
CA VAL A 432 32.51 18.24 15.53
C VAL A 432 33.91 17.84 16.01
N VAL A 433 34.00 16.93 16.97
CA VAL A 433 35.25 16.56 17.62
C VAL A 433 35.73 15.22 17.08
N ASN A 434 37.01 15.11 16.71
CA ASN A 434 37.64 13.80 16.58
C ASN A 434 37.89 13.26 18.00
N TRP A 435 37.16 12.21 18.37
CA TRP A 435 37.17 11.67 19.74
C TRP A 435 38.54 11.15 20.18
N ALA A 436 39.41 10.82 19.22
CA ALA A 436 40.78 10.38 19.47
C ALA A 436 41.72 11.50 19.96
N ASP A 437 41.40 12.76 19.67
CA ASP A 437 42.31 13.90 19.86
C ASP A 437 42.02 14.74 21.11
N GLN A 438 41.07 14.31 21.96
CA GLN A 438 40.66 15.07 23.16
C GLN A 438 40.98 14.40 24.50
N ASP A 439 40.98 15.24 25.54
CA ASP A 439 41.16 14.85 26.93
C ASP A 439 39.94 14.04 27.42
N GLN A 440 40.08 12.72 27.44
CA GLN A 440 39.04 11.75 27.84
C GLN A 440 38.90 11.60 29.36
N SER A 441 39.51 12.51 30.14
CA SER A 441 39.52 12.45 31.61
C SER A 441 38.13 12.42 32.25
N PHE A 442 37.09 12.92 31.58
CA PHE A 442 35.72 12.91 32.12
C PHE A 442 35.07 11.51 32.15
N LEU A 443 35.41 10.63 31.19
CA LEU A 443 34.93 9.25 31.12
C LEU A 443 35.86 8.29 31.86
N GLY A 444 37.17 8.49 31.75
CA GLY A 444 38.16 7.56 32.26
C GLY A 444 38.31 6.28 31.39
N PRO A 445 39.49 5.62 31.43
CA PRO A 445 39.82 4.52 30.54
C PRO A 445 38.95 3.26 30.77
N GLU A 446 38.58 2.98 32.01
CA GLU A 446 37.78 1.80 32.37
C GLU A 446 36.36 1.87 31.78
N ASN A 447 35.71 3.05 31.86
CA ASN A 447 34.38 3.26 31.27
C ASN A 447 34.44 3.20 29.75
N MET A 448 35.52 3.69 29.13
CA MET A 448 35.70 3.62 27.68
C MET A 448 35.82 2.17 27.19
N GLU A 449 36.61 1.34 27.88
CA GLU A 449 36.75 -0.08 27.56
C GLU A 449 35.39 -0.81 27.72
N LEU A 450 34.63 -0.46 28.76
CA LEU A 450 33.29 -1.01 28.98
C LEU A 450 32.31 -0.62 27.87
N ILE A 451 32.30 0.64 27.43
CA ILE A 451 31.48 1.12 26.31
C ILE A 451 31.85 0.36 25.03
N GLN A 452 33.14 0.29 24.69
CA GLN A 452 33.59 -0.40 23.48
C GLN A 452 33.21 -1.88 23.48
N LYS A 453 33.36 -2.56 24.63
CA LYS A 453 32.98 -3.96 24.78
C LYS A 453 31.49 -4.17 24.58
N LYS A 454 30.64 -3.31 25.16
CA LYS A 454 29.18 -3.43 25.02
C LYS A 454 28.68 -3.05 23.63
N VAL A 455 29.21 -1.99 23.02
CA VAL A 455 28.86 -1.58 21.65
C VAL A 455 29.22 -2.67 20.64
N ARG A 456 30.38 -3.33 20.80
CA ARG A 456 30.77 -4.47 19.94
C ARG A 456 29.90 -5.71 20.12
N ALA A 457 29.22 -5.85 21.26
CA ALA A 457 28.32 -6.96 21.54
C ALA A 457 26.87 -6.68 21.07
N ALA A 458 26.56 -5.45 20.67
CA ALA A 458 25.24 -5.09 20.16
C ALA A 458 24.98 -5.73 18.79
N THR A 459 23.73 -6.11 18.55
CA THR A 459 23.27 -6.66 17.27
C THR A 459 22.08 -5.86 16.76
N PRO A 460 21.66 -6.02 15.49
CA PRO A 460 20.46 -5.35 14.98
C PRO A 460 19.19 -5.64 15.80
N GLU A 461 19.09 -6.83 16.40
CA GLU A 461 17.97 -7.26 17.24
C GLU A 461 18.07 -6.71 18.68
N GLN A 462 19.27 -6.32 19.12
CA GLN A 462 19.52 -5.69 20.42
C GLN A 462 20.50 -4.52 20.27
N PRO A 463 20.06 -3.40 19.66
CA PRO A 463 20.95 -2.28 19.34
C PRO A 463 21.16 -1.34 20.52
N GLU A 464 20.39 -1.48 21.60
CA GLU A 464 20.41 -0.58 22.75
C GLU A 464 21.40 -1.04 23.82
N VAL A 465 22.24 -0.11 24.25
CA VAL A 465 23.27 -0.33 25.25
C VAL A 465 23.08 0.65 26.41
N HIS A 466 22.80 0.10 27.58
CA HIS A 466 22.56 0.86 28.80
C HIS A 466 23.74 0.67 29.76
N LEU A 467 24.26 1.78 30.27
CA LEU A 467 25.44 1.85 31.11
C LEU A 467 25.21 2.84 32.25
N ARG A 468 25.62 2.47 33.47
CA ARG A 468 25.71 3.40 34.59
C ARG A 468 27.20 3.55 34.89
N CYS A 469 27.72 4.75 34.66
CA CYS A 469 29.15 5.04 34.77
C CYS A 469 29.37 6.16 35.79
N LEU A 470 30.51 6.08 36.49
CA LEU A 470 30.97 7.17 37.34
C LEU A 470 31.75 8.15 36.47
N LEU A 471 31.21 9.34 36.26
CA LEU A 471 31.79 10.38 35.41
C LEU A 471 32.35 11.52 36.26
N CYS A 472 33.46 12.10 35.80
CA CYS A 472 34.10 13.25 36.46
C CYS A 472 33.52 14.56 35.89
N GLY A 473 32.83 15.34 36.73
CA GLY A 473 32.32 16.65 36.34
C GLY A 473 33.42 17.71 36.30
N ARG A 474 33.13 18.87 35.68
CA ARG A 474 34.06 20.02 35.56
C ARG A 474 34.68 20.50 36.88
N ASN A 475 34.04 20.22 38.02
CA ASN A 475 34.50 20.61 39.35
C ASN A 475 35.41 19.56 40.01
N GLY A 476 35.76 18.48 39.31
CA GLY A 476 36.48 17.32 39.87
C GLY A 476 35.62 16.40 40.75
N ALA A 477 34.31 16.64 40.81
CA ALA A 477 33.37 15.82 41.56
C ALA A 477 32.91 14.62 40.72
N LEU A 478 32.90 13.43 41.33
CA LEU A 478 32.45 12.19 40.69
C LEU A 478 30.94 12.04 40.85
N HIS A 479 30.23 11.82 39.74
CA HIS A 479 28.79 11.63 39.73
C HIS A 479 28.42 10.35 38.98
N TRP A 480 27.48 9.59 39.52
CA TRP A 480 26.86 8.49 38.78
C TRP A 480 25.93 9.07 37.72
N GLN A 481 26.17 8.68 36.48
CA GLN A 481 25.34 9.07 35.35
C GLN A 481 24.98 7.85 34.51
N THR A 482 23.80 7.90 33.92
CA THR A 482 23.32 6.88 33.00
C THR A 482 23.66 7.31 31.57
N ILE A 483 24.36 6.44 30.86
CA ILE A 483 24.66 6.57 29.44
C ILE A 483 23.76 5.59 28.70
N LEU A 484 22.94 6.12 27.82
CA LEU A 484 22.14 5.38 26.87
C LEU A 484 22.81 5.49 25.51
N LEU A 485 23.02 4.37 24.85
CA LEU A 485 23.60 4.31 23.52
C LEU A 485 22.70 3.46 22.63
N ARG A 486 22.59 3.84 21.36
CA ARG A 486 21.94 3.03 20.33
C ARG A 486 22.87 2.88 19.14
N VAL A 487 23.16 1.63 18.79
CA VAL A 487 24.03 1.25 17.68
C VAL A 487 23.20 1.22 16.40
N LEU A 488 23.68 1.90 15.35
CA LEU A 488 23.05 1.91 14.04
C LEU A 488 23.81 0.98 13.10
N PHE A 489 23.04 0.17 12.37
CA PHE A 489 23.53 -0.80 11.39
C PHE A 489 22.97 -0.48 10.01
N THR A 490 23.70 -0.80 8.96
CA THR A 490 23.20 -0.87 7.59
C THR A 490 23.45 -2.26 7.01
N GLU A 491 22.66 -2.67 6.04
CA GLU A 491 22.83 -3.97 5.40
C GLU A 491 23.68 -3.83 4.12
N GLN A 492 24.82 -4.52 4.10
CA GLN A 492 25.66 -4.65 2.91
C GLN A 492 25.90 -6.13 2.61
N GLY A 493 25.33 -6.62 1.50
CA GLY A 493 25.49 -8.00 1.06
C GLY A 493 24.89 -9.03 2.03
N GLY A 494 23.75 -8.73 2.65
CA GLY A 494 23.04 -9.62 3.58
C GLY A 494 23.69 -9.74 4.95
N LYS A 495 24.55 -8.78 5.33
CA LYS A 495 25.18 -8.72 6.64
C LYS A 495 25.05 -7.32 7.26
N PRO A 496 24.76 -7.22 8.56
CA PRO A 496 24.72 -5.95 9.25
C PRO A 496 26.13 -5.39 9.43
N VAL A 497 26.33 -4.15 9.00
CA VAL A 497 27.55 -3.38 9.13
C VAL A 497 27.28 -2.21 10.07
N TYR A 498 28.13 -2.05 11.08
CA TYR A 498 28.08 -0.92 11.99
C TYR A 498 28.41 0.39 11.28
N THR A 499 27.53 1.39 11.36
CA THR A 499 27.72 2.69 10.69
C THR A 499 27.89 3.85 11.65
N SER A 500 27.08 3.92 12.70
CA SER A 500 27.09 5.04 13.63
C SER A 500 26.52 4.68 15.00
N LEU A 501 26.73 5.56 15.97
CA LEU A 501 26.30 5.40 17.35
C LEU A 501 25.62 6.67 17.82
N LEU A 502 24.39 6.55 18.30
CA LEU A 502 23.67 7.64 18.98
C LEU A 502 23.90 7.51 20.48
N GLY A 503 24.13 8.63 21.17
CA GLY A 503 24.38 8.63 22.60
C GLY A 503 23.67 9.73 23.37
N ARG A 504 23.16 9.37 24.55
CA ARG A 504 22.57 10.27 25.55
C ARG A 504 23.24 10.05 26.90
N ILE A 505 23.67 11.13 27.53
CA ILE A 505 24.13 11.12 28.92
C ILE A 505 23.10 11.87 29.74
N LEU A 506 22.45 11.17 30.66
CA LEU A 506 21.42 11.73 31.51
C LEU A 506 22.04 12.59 32.62
N ALA A 507 21.26 13.57 33.10
CA ALA A 507 21.67 14.41 34.22
C ALA A 507 21.95 13.55 35.48
N PRO A 508 22.90 13.95 36.34
CA PRO A 508 23.20 13.22 37.56
C PRO A 508 21.98 13.19 38.50
N GLU A 509 21.61 12.00 38.97
CA GLU A 509 20.56 11.83 39.97
C GLU A 509 21.05 12.36 41.34
N GLN A 510 20.22 13.11 42.06
CA GLN A 510 20.52 13.52 43.44
C GLN A 510 20.39 12.33 44.39
N GLU A 511 21.49 11.63 44.68
CA GLU A 511 21.58 10.70 45.81
C GLU A 511 22.20 11.39 47.05
N PRO A 512 21.66 11.17 48.27
CA PRO A 512 22.23 11.72 49.48
C PRO A 512 23.46 10.90 49.92
N GLY A 513 24.65 11.46 49.72
CA GLY A 513 25.87 11.03 50.40
C GLY A 513 26.82 10.15 49.59
N LEU A 514 27.70 10.79 48.80
CA LEU A 514 29.01 10.23 48.46
C LEU A 514 30.11 11.17 48.97
N PRO A 515 31.24 10.63 49.46
CA PRO A 515 32.27 11.41 50.12
C PRO A 515 33.02 12.30 49.12
N SER A 516 33.27 13.56 49.52
CA SER A 516 34.13 14.49 48.80
C SER A 516 35.53 13.87 48.64
N ALA A 517 36.10 13.98 47.43
CA ALA A 517 37.46 13.54 47.11
C ALA A 517 38.47 14.07 48.15
N GLY A 518 38.92 13.18 49.01
CA GLY A 518 40.09 13.40 49.87
C GLY A 518 41.35 13.37 49.00
N LYS A 519 42.18 14.40 49.17
CA LYS A 519 43.52 14.52 48.58
C LYS A 519 44.24 13.18 48.55
N VAL A 520 44.51 12.64 47.37
CA VAL A 520 45.59 11.67 47.18
C VAL A 520 46.88 12.48 47.08
N THR A 521 47.47 12.76 48.23
CA THR A 521 48.90 13.10 48.32
C THR A 521 49.68 11.80 48.46
N ASP A 522 50.75 11.70 47.66
CA ASP A 522 51.89 10.78 47.80
C ASP A 522 52.05 10.18 49.20
N GLN A 523 52.10 8.85 49.25
CA GLN A 523 53.18 8.15 49.97
C GLN A 523 53.22 6.67 49.61
N CYS A 524 54.36 6.28 49.05
CA CYS A 524 54.91 4.94 49.06
C CYS A 524 54.85 4.32 50.45
N ASP A 525 54.58 3.01 50.51
CA ASP A 525 55.28 2.02 51.35
C ASP A 525 54.82 0.64 50.82
N SER A 526 55.66 -0.10 50.09
CA SER A 526 56.59 -1.11 50.64
C SER A 526 56.00 -1.90 51.80
N ASP A 527 55.50 -3.10 51.52
CA ASP A 527 56.12 -4.34 51.99
C ASP A 527 55.20 -5.53 51.70
N ASP A 528 55.59 -6.31 50.70
CA ASP A 528 55.09 -7.67 50.47
C ASP A 528 56.29 -8.62 50.57
N GLN A 529 56.59 -9.04 51.81
CA GLN A 529 57.40 -10.21 52.13
C GLN A 529 56.86 -10.83 53.43
N LEU A 530 56.25 -12.01 53.35
CA LEU A 530 56.84 -13.25 53.87
C LEU A 530 55.94 -14.48 53.62
N GLN A 531 56.47 -15.37 52.77
CA GLN A 531 56.40 -16.85 52.77
C GLN A 531 55.04 -17.51 52.42
N ALA A 532 54.94 -18.44 51.47
CA ALA A 532 55.90 -19.44 50.97
C ALA A 532 55.75 -19.72 49.47
#